data_AF-A0A9C9TG98-F1
#
_entry.id   AF-A0A9C9TG98-F1
#
_cell.length_a   1.000
_cell.length_b   1.000
_cell.length_c   1.000
_cell.angle_alpha   90.00
_cell.angle_beta   90.00
_cell.angle_gamma   90.00
#
_symmetry.space_group_name_H-M   'P 1'
#
loop_
_entity.id
_entity.type
_entity.pdbx_description
1 polymer ?
#
loop_
_entity_poly.entity_id
_entity_poly.type
_entity_poly.pdbx_seq_one_letter_code
_entity_poly.pdbx_strand_id
1 'polypeptide(L)'
;LTTILRMVSGGLGATLIPQMAIADETSAGGIAILPFQAPTPFRTIALAFRPSTARRRDFDALADLIRRTGSAVPTDASVSDRHDDRKKSRKSRRAVTGQYRDSSGFRG
;
A
#
# COMPACT_ATOMS: atom_id res chain seq x y z
N LEU A 1 0.88 -8.75 -5.38
CA LEU A 1 -0.42 -8.07 -5.14
C LEU A 1 -0.73 -7.09 -6.26
N THR A 2 -0.49 -7.47 -7.52
CA THR A 2 -0.33 -6.48 -8.60
C THR A 2 -1.66 -5.90 -9.07
N THR A 3 -2.76 -6.66 -9.05
CA THR A 3 -4.02 -6.21 -9.67
C THR A 3 -4.66 -5.03 -8.96
N ILE A 4 -4.76 -5.08 -7.62
CA ILE A 4 -5.41 -3.99 -6.86
C ILE A 4 -4.56 -2.72 -6.91
N LEU A 5 -3.24 -2.84 -6.80
CA LEU A 5 -2.35 -1.68 -6.88
C LEU A 5 -2.41 -1.02 -8.25
N ARG A 6 -2.54 -1.78 -9.34
CA ARG A 6 -2.75 -1.20 -10.68
C ARG A 6 -4.04 -0.37 -10.76
N MET A 7 -5.14 -0.83 -10.17
CA MET A 7 -6.38 -0.03 -10.13
C MET A 7 -6.19 1.29 -9.37
N VAL A 8 -5.51 1.25 -8.23
CA VAL A 8 -5.19 2.45 -7.43
C VAL A 8 -4.27 3.40 -8.20
N SER A 9 -3.26 2.88 -8.90
CA SER A 9 -2.39 3.70 -9.76
C SER A 9 -3.14 4.40 -10.90
N GLY A 10 -4.23 3.77 -11.38
CA GLY A 10 -5.16 4.34 -12.35
C GLY A 10 -6.18 5.32 -11.76
N GLY A 11 -6.09 5.65 -10.47
CA GLY A 11 -6.96 6.60 -9.78
C GLY A 11 -8.20 5.97 -9.11
N LEU A 12 -8.31 4.64 -9.05
CA LEU A 12 -9.42 3.97 -8.38
C LEU A 12 -9.16 3.80 -6.88
N GLY A 13 -9.43 4.87 -6.14
CA GLY A 13 -9.46 4.87 -4.67
C GLY A 13 -8.09 4.69 -4.01
N ALA A 14 -8.08 4.05 -2.83
CA ALA A 14 -6.89 3.77 -2.03
C ALA A 14 -6.96 2.34 -1.48
N THR A 15 -5.81 1.78 -1.09
CA THR A 15 -5.73 0.42 -0.53
C THR A 15 -4.65 0.32 0.54
N LEU A 16 -4.70 -0.76 1.32
CA LEU A 16 -3.67 -1.08 2.32
C LEU A 16 -2.62 -2.00 1.71
N ILE A 17 -1.36 -1.63 1.86
CA ILE A 17 -0.23 -2.46 1.46
C ILE A 17 0.56 -2.90 2.70
N PRO A 18 0.96 -4.18 2.79
CA PRO A 18 1.87 -4.62 3.84
C PRO A 18 3.23 -3.95 3.70
N GLN A 19 3.87 -3.60 4.80
CA GLN A 19 5.19 -2.97 4.79
C GLN A 19 6.23 -3.76 3.98
N MET A 20 6.22 -5.08 4.10
CA MET A 20 7.14 -5.97 3.35
C MET A 20 6.98 -5.92 1.83
N ALA A 21 5.83 -5.46 1.32
CA ALA A 21 5.53 -5.41 -0.11
C ALA A 21 5.81 -4.03 -0.73
N ILE A 22 6.16 -3.02 0.08
CA ILE A 22 6.40 -1.66 -0.41
C ILE A 22 7.54 -1.65 -1.43
N ALA A 23 8.68 -2.27 -1.10
CA ALA A 23 9.85 -2.28 -1.98
C ALA A 23 9.56 -2.89 -3.36
N ASP A 24 8.85 -4.02 -3.40
CA ASP A 24 8.60 -4.75 -4.64
C ASP A 24 7.49 -4.10 -5.48
N GLU A 25 6.39 -3.71 -4.84
CA GLU A 25 5.16 -3.33 -5.55
C GLU A 25 5.08 -1.84 -5.89
N THR A 26 5.90 -0.98 -5.27
CA THR A 26 5.92 0.47 -5.59
C THR A 26 6.97 0.85 -6.62
N SER A 27 7.79 -0.11 -7.05
CA SER A 27 8.87 0.09 -8.03
C SER A 27 8.39 0.66 -9.37
N ALA A 28 7.16 0.33 -9.78
CA ALA A 28 6.54 0.83 -11.00
C ALA A 28 6.05 2.30 -10.92
N GLY A 29 6.05 2.89 -9.72
CA GLY A 29 5.57 4.25 -9.48
C GLY A 29 4.05 4.42 -9.61
N GLY A 30 3.59 5.68 -9.59
CA GLY A 30 2.17 6.01 -9.80
C GLY A 30 1.27 5.86 -8.56
N ILE A 31 1.83 5.54 -7.40
CA ILE A 31 1.10 5.43 -6.13
C ILE A 31 1.93 6.10 -5.04
N ALA A 32 1.29 6.94 -4.21
CA ALA A 32 1.91 7.51 -3.02
C ALA A 32 1.64 6.59 -1.81
N ILE A 33 2.65 6.39 -0.96
CA ILE A 33 2.50 5.62 0.28
C ILE A 33 2.26 6.59 1.43
N LEU A 34 1.17 6.35 2.16
CA LEU A 34 0.84 7.08 3.38
C LEU A 34 0.95 6.10 4.57
N PRO A 35 1.93 6.27 5.47
CA PRO A 35 2.05 5.42 6.65
C PRO A 35 0.93 5.71 7.66
N PHE A 36 0.52 4.67 8.39
CA PHE A 36 -0.42 4.83 9.51
C PHE A 36 0.22 5.55 10.69
N GLN A 37 -0.57 6.36 11.37
CA GLN A 37 -0.22 6.84 12.71
C GLN A 37 -0.37 5.71 13.74
N ALA A 38 0.32 5.83 14.87
CA ALA A 38 0.16 4.87 15.95
C ALA A 38 -1.29 4.90 16.49
N PRO A 39 -1.89 3.74 16.80
CA PRO A 39 -1.32 2.39 16.67
C PRO A 39 -1.40 1.85 15.23
N THR A 40 -0.27 1.37 14.72
CA THR A 40 -0.19 0.79 13.37
C THR A 40 -0.88 -0.58 13.32
N PRO A 41 -1.75 -0.84 12.33
CA PRO A 41 -2.36 -2.15 12.19
C PRO A 41 -1.32 -3.20 11.80
N PHE A 42 -1.40 -4.36 12.43
CA PHE A 42 -0.56 -5.51 12.11
C PHE A 42 -1.42 -6.75 11.81
N ARG A 43 -0.79 -7.73 11.18
CA ARG A 43 -1.39 -9.06 10.97
C ARG A 43 -0.39 -10.14 11.34
N THR A 44 -0.88 -11.23 11.88
CA THR A 44 -0.07 -12.43 12.11
C THR A 44 -0.08 -13.28 10.85
N ILE A 45 1.09 -13.64 10.34
CA ILE A 45 1.27 -14.60 9.25
C ILE A 45 1.69 -15.92 9.87
N ALA A 46 1.05 -17.02 9.46
CA ALA A 46 1.33 -18.36 9.96
C ALA A 46 1.61 -19.35 8.83
N LEU A 47 2.53 -20.29 9.07
CA LEU A 47 2.70 -21.48 8.25
C LEU A 47 1.71 -22.55 8.74
N ALA A 48 0.79 -22.96 7.87
CA ALA A 48 -0.22 -23.97 8.17
C ALA A 48 -0.15 -25.14 7.17
N PHE A 49 -0.27 -26.36 7.68
CA PHE A 49 -0.31 -27.59 6.88
C PHE A 49 -1.23 -28.62 7.54
N ARG A 50 -1.75 -29.56 6.74
CA ARG A 50 -2.66 -30.59 7.23
C ARG A 50 -1.93 -31.56 8.18
N PRO A 51 -2.50 -31.92 9.34
CA PRO A 51 -1.85 -32.80 10.31
C PRO A 51 -1.45 -34.18 9.75
N SER A 52 -2.24 -34.73 8.83
CA SER A 52 -2.03 -36.06 8.24
C SER A 52 -1.01 -36.09 7.10
N THR A 53 -0.22 -35.03 6.92
CA THR A 53 0.77 -34.98 5.84
C THR A 53 1.93 -35.95 6.09
N ALA A 54 2.29 -36.73 5.05
CA ALA A 54 3.51 -37.55 5.07
C ALA A 54 4.80 -36.69 5.08
N ARG A 55 4.71 -35.40 4.71
CA ARG A 55 5.83 -34.46 4.61
C ARG A 55 6.08 -33.65 5.87
N ARG A 56 5.74 -34.17 7.05
CA ARG A 56 5.85 -33.44 8.32
C ARG A 56 7.27 -32.90 8.56
N ARG A 57 8.29 -33.74 8.30
CA ARG A 57 9.69 -33.38 8.47
C ARG A 57 10.11 -32.19 7.59
N ASP A 58 9.65 -32.15 6.35
CA ASP A 58 9.96 -31.06 5.41
C ASP A 58 9.34 -29.75 5.88
N PHE A 59 8.10 -29.79 6.40
CA PHE A 59 7.44 -28.60 6.93
C PHE A 59 8.08 -28.10 8.23
N ASP A 60 8.54 -29.00 9.10
CA ASP A 60 9.28 -28.61 10.30
C ASP A 60 10.61 -27.94 9.90
N ALA A 61 11.34 -28.50 8.93
CA ALA A 61 12.56 -27.88 8.39
C ALA A 61 12.30 -26.50 7.75
N LEU A 62 11.20 -26.36 7.00
CA LEU A 62 10.78 -25.08 6.44
C LEU A 62 10.43 -24.06 7.53
N ALA A 63 9.73 -24.49 8.59
CA ALA A 63 9.42 -23.62 9.72
C ALA A 63 10.69 -23.10 10.39
N ASP A 64 11.69 -23.96 10.59
CA ASP A 64 12.99 -23.56 11.13
C ASP A 64 13.73 -22.60 10.21
N LEU A 65 13.70 -22.83 8.90
CA LEU A 65 14.27 -21.91 7.92
C LEU A 65 13.60 -20.53 8.01
N ILE A 66 12.26 -20.48 8.03
CA ILE A 66 11.50 -19.23 8.13
C ILE A 66 11.80 -18.50 9.46
N ARG A 67 11.91 -19.22 10.58
CA ARG A 67 12.27 -18.60 11.88
C ARG A 67 13.67 -17.99 11.86
N ARG A 68 14.62 -18.63 11.18
CA ARG A 68 16.00 -18.14 11.04
C ARG A 68 16.09 -16.90 10.16
N THR A 69 15.26 -16.79 9.13
CA THR A 69 15.29 -15.66 8.18
C THR A 69 14.34 -14.52 8.55
N GLY A 70 13.23 -14.81 9.25
CA GLY A 70 12.15 -13.87 9.55
C GLY A 70 12.41 -12.89 10.69
N SER A 71 13.56 -12.96 11.36
CA SER A 71 13.94 -12.08 12.49
C SER A 71 14.31 -10.65 12.09
N ALA A 72 14.29 -10.32 10.80
CA ALA A 72 14.69 -9.01 10.26
C ALA A 72 13.53 -8.22 9.62
N VAL A 73 12.31 -8.30 10.15
CA VAL A 73 11.26 -7.34 9.77
C VAL A 73 11.38 -6.14 10.71
N PRO A 74 11.80 -4.95 10.25
CA PRO A 74 11.88 -3.77 11.10
C PRO A 74 10.46 -3.37 11.53
N THR A 75 10.18 -3.48 12.83
CA THR A 75 8.87 -3.17 13.44
C THR A 75 8.60 -1.67 13.57
N ASP A 76 9.54 -0.81 13.19
CA ASP A 76 9.34 0.63 13.09
C ASP A 76 10.34 1.15 12.06
N ALA A 77 9.84 1.62 10.93
CA ALA A 77 10.65 2.34 9.97
C ALA A 77 9.87 3.57 9.50
N SER A 78 10.12 4.68 10.18
CA SER A 78 9.91 6.05 9.72
C SER A 78 10.42 6.20 8.27
N VAL A 79 9.49 6.16 7.32
CA VAL A 79 9.78 6.49 5.92
C VAL A 79 9.96 8.00 5.86
N SER A 80 11.22 8.46 5.82
CA SER A 80 11.55 9.86 5.59
C SER A 80 11.13 10.23 4.17
N ASP A 81 10.13 11.10 4.08
CA ASP A 81 9.63 11.67 2.85
C ASP A 81 10.76 12.40 2.11
N ARG A 82 11.19 11.86 0.98
CA ARG A 82 12.05 12.54 0.02
C ARG A 82 11.27 12.70 -1.27
N HIS A 83 10.43 13.72 -1.34
CA HIS A 83 10.05 14.30 -2.62
C HIS A 83 9.65 15.77 -2.54
N ASP A 84 10.63 16.64 -2.30
CA ASP A 84 10.51 18.07 -2.66
C ASP A 84 10.62 18.25 -4.21
N ASP A 85 10.13 19.39 -4.71
CA ASP A 85 10.45 20.03 -6.00
C ASP A 85 9.51 20.01 -7.22
N ARG A 86 8.26 19.51 -7.19
CA ARG A 86 7.38 19.58 -8.40
C ARG A 86 6.06 20.35 -8.34
N LYS A 87 5.87 21.38 -7.50
CA LYS A 87 4.64 22.23 -7.56
C LYS A 87 4.77 23.76 -7.36
N LYS A 88 5.93 24.39 -7.54
CA LYS A 88 6.01 25.87 -7.64
C LYS A 88 5.73 26.44 -9.05
N SER A 89 5.61 25.63 -10.11
CA SER A 89 5.54 26.12 -11.51
C SER A 89 4.14 26.23 -12.15
N ARG A 90 3.05 26.27 -11.38
CA ARG A 90 1.70 26.55 -11.94
C ARG A 90 0.95 27.72 -11.30
N LYS A 91 1.63 28.53 -10.48
CA LYS A 91 1.17 29.87 -10.06
C LYS A 91 1.41 30.90 -11.18
N SER A 92 0.89 30.63 -12.36
CA SER A 92 0.74 31.60 -13.44
C SER A 92 -0.03 30.94 -14.58
N ARG A 93 -1.35 31.08 -14.56
CA ARG A 93 -2.24 31.31 -15.72
C ARG A 93 -3.70 31.12 -15.31
N ARG A 94 -4.37 32.26 -15.10
CA ARG A 94 -5.82 32.56 -15.26
C ARG A 94 -6.77 31.71 -14.39
N ALA A 95 -7.33 32.26 -13.32
CA ALA A 95 -8.46 33.20 -13.35
C ALA A 95 -9.54 32.77 -14.35
N VAL A 96 -10.44 31.87 -13.93
CA VAL A 96 -11.86 31.86 -14.34
C VAL A 96 -12.67 31.35 -13.16
N THR A 97 -13.36 32.27 -12.50
CA THR A 97 -14.42 32.03 -11.52
C THR A 97 -15.67 31.54 -12.27
N GLY A 98 -16.14 30.32 -12.01
CA GLY A 98 -17.50 29.88 -12.31
C GLY A 98 -18.07 29.29 -11.01
N GLN A 99 -18.77 30.06 -10.18
CA GLN A 99 -20.22 30.31 -10.27
C GLN A 99 -20.99 29.01 -10.55
N TYR A 100 -21.01 28.12 -9.56
CA TYR A 100 -21.99 27.04 -9.48
C TYR A 100 -23.32 27.65 -9.04
N ARG A 101 -24.09 28.14 -10.03
CA ARG A 101 -25.48 28.55 -9.83
C ARG A 101 -26.34 27.30 -9.82
N ASP A 102 -26.93 27.04 -8.67
CA ASP A 102 -28.09 26.17 -8.50
C ASP A 102 -29.30 26.82 -9.18
N SER A 103 -29.94 26.09 -10.10
CA SER A 103 -31.24 26.42 -10.66
C SER A 103 -31.94 25.14 -11.11
N SER A 104 -32.80 24.63 -10.24
CA SER A 104 -34.16 24.17 -10.51
C SER A 104 -34.48 23.54 -11.88
N GLY A 105 -34.96 22.29 -11.83
CA GLY A 105 -36.05 21.84 -12.73
C GLY A 105 -35.73 20.65 -13.61
N PHE A 106 -36.08 19.44 -13.16
CA PHE A 106 -36.29 18.29 -14.05
C PHE A 106 -37.72 17.79 -13.84
N ARG A 107 -38.60 18.12 -14.78
CA ARG A 107 -39.84 17.39 -15.08
C ARG A 107 -39.60 16.64 -16.38
N GLY A 108 -39.96 15.37 -16.37
CA GLY A 108 -39.96 14.43 -17.48
C GLY A 108 -40.38 13.09 -16.95
#